data_AF-A0A2V6U8T3-F1
#
_entry.id   AF-A0A2V6U8T3-F1
#
_cell.length_a   1.000
_cell.length_b   1.000
_cell.length_c   1.000
_cell.angle_alpha   90.00
_cell.angle_beta   90.00
_cell.angle_gamma   90.00
#
_symmetry.space_group_name_H-M   'P 1'
#
loop_
_entity.id
_entity.type
_entity.pdbx_description
1 polymer ?
#
loop_
_entity_poly.entity_id
_entity_poly.type
_entity_poly.pdbx_seq_one_letter_code
_entity_poly.pdbx_strand_id
1 'polypeptide(L)'
;LVCPGFIDSHVHSGHRASHRLITDTGRPDFYGQPFLEITVPREGTRVGGDPRYARPTDADAETGNRLLATFTVAEMLRNGTTTFMEFGSQVRVQEALLVEVERLGLRAYLGAGYDSGRWVGDDKGRLKRIVDEPAGRKEFDGALAFIRRVDGSVGGRVRGLLAPREVETCSLELLRATRAVANEMRLPIVTHAAYNVIEFYEILREHRMTPVELMDSVGLLGPDLTIGHGNLIADNALLNYSGGRDLPLMGRHRVTVSHCPVNIARRARYLD
;
A
#
# COMPACT_ATOMS: atom_id res chain seq x y z
N LEU A 1 10.90 -28.64 -16.95
CA LEU A 1 9.66 -28.45 -16.17
C LEU A 1 9.02 -27.13 -16.63
N VAL A 2 7.73 -27.12 -16.93
CA VAL A 2 6.96 -25.91 -17.29
C VAL A 2 5.86 -25.75 -16.23
N CYS A 3 5.64 -24.54 -15.73
CA CYS A 3 4.61 -24.24 -14.74
C CYS A 3 3.87 -22.92 -15.09
N PRO A 4 2.68 -22.66 -14.52
CA PRO A 4 2.02 -21.36 -14.65
C PRO A 4 2.93 -20.24 -14.12
N GLY A 5 2.82 -19.05 -14.71
CA GLY A 5 3.54 -17.89 -14.23
C GLY A 5 3.09 -17.47 -12.83
N PHE A 6 4.01 -16.94 -12.03
CA PHE A 6 3.72 -16.50 -10.68
C PHE A 6 2.86 -15.24 -10.66
N ILE A 7 2.08 -15.09 -9.59
CA ILE A 7 1.26 -13.92 -9.30
C ILE A 7 1.87 -13.24 -8.07
N ASP A 8 2.34 -12.00 -8.24
CA ASP A 8 2.79 -11.17 -7.14
C ASP A 8 1.63 -10.31 -6.63
N SER A 9 1.04 -10.71 -5.52
CA SER A 9 -0.15 -10.04 -4.98
C SER A 9 0.16 -8.75 -4.21
N HIS A 10 1.43 -8.34 -4.08
CA HIS A 10 1.80 -7.11 -3.39
C HIS A 10 3.14 -6.56 -3.87
N VAL A 11 3.09 -5.57 -4.76
CA VAL A 11 4.27 -4.87 -5.25
C VAL A 11 4.21 -3.38 -4.94
N HIS A 12 5.26 -2.86 -4.32
CA HIS A 12 5.56 -1.43 -4.31
C HIS A 12 6.50 -1.10 -5.47
N SER A 13 6.03 -0.29 -6.41
CA SER A 13 6.80 0.08 -7.60
C SER A 13 7.45 1.46 -7.47
N GLY A 14 8.35 1.75 -8.42
CA GLY A 14 8.96 3.07 -8.57
C GLY A 14 10.10 3.38 -7.60
N HIS A 15 10.56 2.42 -6.80
CA HIS A 15 11.85 2.47 -6.10
C HIS A 15 12.26 1.03 -5.74
N ARG A 16 13.42 0.54 -6.21
CA ARG A 16 13.90 -0.81 -5.85
C ARG A 16 15.22 -0.82 -5.09
N ALA A 17 15.90 0.33 -5.01
CA ALA A 17 17.14 0.47 -4.25
C ALA A 17 16.88 0.44 -2.74
N SER A 18 15.84 1.13 -2.25
CA SER A 18 15.51 1.19 -0.82
C SER A 18 15.16 -0.19 -0.22
N HIS A 19 14.44 -1.04 -0.96
CA HIS A 19 14.06 -2.39 -0.52
C HIS A 19 15.26 -3.35 -0.33
N ARG A 20 16.42 -2.99 -0.90
CA ARG A 20 17.68 -3.75 -0.81
C ARG A 20 18.64 -3.15 0.21
N LEU A 21 18.41 -1.90 0.62
CA LEU A 21 19.17 -1.18 1.62
C LEU A 21 18.34 -1.09 2.90
N ILE A 22 18.20 -2.23 3.58
CA ILE A 22 17.61 -2.26 4.92
C ILE A 22 18.76 -2.10 5.90
N THR A 23 18.74 -1.02 6.67
CA THR A 23 19.64 -0.85 7.81
C THR A 23 19.15 -1.75 8.95
N ASP A 24 20.07 -2.45 9.60
CA ASP A 24 19.87 -3.14 10.88
C ASP A 24 19.74 -2.16 12.07
N THR A 25 19.85 -0.87 11.77
CA THR A 25 19.72 0.26 12.68
C THR A 25 18.52 1.12 12.30
N GLY A 26 18.02 1.89 13.26
CA GLY A 26 16.86 2.74 13.11
C GLY A 26 16.36 3.22 14.46
N ARG A 27 15.23 3.92 14.46
CA ARG A 27 14.54 4.40 15.64
C ARG A 27 13.81 3.26 16.34
N PRO A 28 14.18 2.93 17.60
CA PRO A 28 13.50 1.85 18.32
C PRO A 28 12.00 2.08 18.49
N ASP A 29 11.57 3.34 18.59
CA ASP A 29 10.17 3.73 18.74
C ASP A 29 9.35 3.57 17.45
N PHE A 30 9.99 3.31 16.31
CA PHE A 30 9.29 2.90 15.09
C PHE A 30 9.02 1.41 15.03
N TYR A 31 9.37 0.66 16.07
CA TYR A 31 9.17 -0.79 16.14
C TYR A 31 9.62 -1.44 14.83
N GLY A 32 10.83 -1.07 14.39
CA GLY A 32 11.52 -1.42 13.14
C GLY A 32 10.69 -1.33 11.85
N GLN A 33 9.77 -0.39 11.75
CA GLN A 33 9.05 -0.09 10.51
C GLN A 33 9.93 0.79 9.60
N PRO A 34 10.58 0.24 8.55
CA PRO A 34 11.56 0.99 7.78
C PRO A 34 10.94 2.05 6.89
N PHE A 35 9.65 1.93 6.55
CA PHE A 35 8.99 2.98 5.78
C PHE A 35 8.93 4.27 6.59
N LEU A 36 8.70 4.20 7.91
CA LEU A 36 8.69 5.39 8.77
C LEU A 36 10.06 6.08 8.82
N GLU A 37 11.16 5.33 8.71
CA GLU A 37 12.52 5.91 8.69
C GLU A 37 12.78 6.80 7.46
N ILE A 38 12.05 6.56 6.36
CA ILE A 38 12.24 7.29 5.11
C ILE A 38 11.07 8.21 4.77
N THR A 39 9.86 7.97 5.30
CA THR A 39 8.66 8.74 4.94
C THR A 39 8.22 9.76 5.97
N VAL A 40 8.83 9.82 7.15
CA VAL A 40 8.39 10.72 8.25
C VAL A 40 9.17 12.03 8.24
N PRO A 41 8.64 13.13 7.66
CA PRO A 41 9.26 14.44 7.78
C PRO A 41 8.91 15.10 9.12
N ARG A 42 9.64 16.17 9.47
CA ARG A 42 9.22 17.07 10.53
C ARG A 42 7.90 17.75 10.18
N GLU A 43 7.00 17.89 11.15
CA GLU A 43 5.73 18.61 11.02
C GLU A 43 5.94 20.01 10.43
N GLY A 44 5.06 20.42 9.51
CA GLY A 44 5.20 21.67 8.77
C GLY A 44 6.20 21.63 7.60
N THR A 45 7.00 20.57 7.47
CA THR A 45 7.89 20.42 6.31
C THR A 45 7.11 19.96 5.11
N ARG A 46 7.09 20.79 4.06
CA ARG A 46 6.60 20.36 2.74
C ARG A 46 7.68 19.49 2.09
N VAL A 47 7.52 18.18 2.19
CA VAL A 47 8.33 17.25 1.40
C VAL A 47 7.84 17.36 -0.05
N GLY A 48 8.74 17.71 -0.97
CA GLY A 48 8.45 17.92 -2.38
C GLY A 48 8.15 16.63 -3.16
N GLY A 49 7.41 15.69 -2.57
CA GLY A 49 7.26 14.32 -3.01
C GLY A 49 7.76 13.33 -1.96
N ASP A 50 7.31 12.08 -2.05
CA ASP A 50 7.87 11.00 -1.25
C ASP A 50 9.32 10.75 -1.70
N PRO A 51 10.31 10.72 -0.79
CA PRO A 51 11.74 10.65 -1.11
C PRO A 51 12.13 9.39 -1.88
N ARG A 52 11.25 8.40 -1.95
CA ARG A 52 11.41 7.20 -2.78
C ARG A 52 11.27 7.50 -4.28
N TYR A 53 10.63 8.60 -4.66
CA TYR A 53 10.34 8.94 -6.06
C TYR A 53 11.04 10.23 -6.48
N ALA A 54 11.42 10.30 -7.77
CA ALA A 54 11.86 11.55 -8.36
C ALA A 54 10.78 12.63 -8.19
N ARG A 55 11.19 13.84 -7.83
CA ARG A 55 10.29 14.99 -7.70
C ARG A 55 9.90 15.45 -9.10
N PRO A 56 8.68 15.96 -9.30
CA PRO A 56 8.26 16.46 -10.62
C PRO A 56 9.16 17.58 -11.17
N THR A 57 9.86 18.29 -10.28
CA THR A 57 10.79 19.38 -10.63
C THR A 57 12.21 18.92 -10.92
N ASP A 58 12.52 17.63 -10.74
CA ASP A 58 13.86 17.11 -11.03
C ASP A 58 14.05 17.01 -12.55
N ALA A 59 15.23 17.41 -13.04
CA ALA A 59 15.52 17.51 -14.47
C ALA A 59 15.40 16.16 -15.20
N ASP A 60 15.57 15.05 -14.49
CA ASP A 60 15.54 13.68 -15.00
C ASP A 60 14.30 12.89 -14.51
N ALA A 61 13.28 13.56 -13.96
CA ALA A 61 12.16 12.89 -13.32
C ALA A 61 11.44 11.87 -14.22
N GLU A 62 11.19 12.22 -15.49
CA GLU A 62 10.54 11.33 -16.45
C GLU A 62 11.42 10.12 -16.77
N THR A 63 12.69 10.36 -17.12
CA THR A 63 13.68 9.32 -17.41
C THR A 63 13.87 8.38 -16.20
N GLY A 64 13.94 8.94 -15.00
CA GLY A 64 14.05 8.20 -13.74
C GLY A 64 12.84 7.31 -13.48
N ASN A 65 11.62 7.84 -13.61
CA ASN A 65 10.40 7.05 -13.44
C ASN A 65 10.33 5.89 -14.45
N ARG A 66 10.69 6.14 -15.70
CA ARG A 66 10.71 5.10 -16.74
C ARG A 66 11.77 4.04 -16.48
N LEU A 67 12.96 4.43 -16.02
CA LEU A 67 14.01 3.48 -15.64
C LEU A 67 13.54 2.58 -14.49
N LEU A 68 12.91 3.16 -13.46
CA LEU A 68 12.41 2.43 -12.30
C LEU A 68 11.25 1.49 -12.65
N ALA A 69 10.34 1.92 -13.54
CA ALA A 69 9.29 1.08 -14.08
C ALA A 69 9.86 -0.08 -14.90
N THR A 70 10.81 0.21 -15.80
CA THR A 70 11.48 -0.81 -16.63
C THR A 70 12.14 -1.85 -15.75
N PHE A 71 12.91 -1.41 -14.77
CA PHE A 71 13.57 -2.29 -13.81
C PHE A 71 12.56 -3.15 -13.06
N THR A 72 11.47 -2.56 -12.57
CA THR A 72 10.42 -3.26 -11.82
C THR A 72 9.77 -4.36 -12.65
N VAL A 73 9.32 -4.05 -13.87
CA VAL A 73 8.63 -4.99 -14.75
C VAL A 73 9.57 -6.07 -15.28
N ALA A 74 10.79 -5.69 -15.69
CA ALA A 74 11.80 -6.63 -16.17
C ALA A 74 12.27 -7.59 -15.07
N GLU A 75 12.46 -7.12 -13.83
CA GLU A 75 12.84 -7.97 -12.70
C GLU A 75 11.74 -8.98 -12.38
N MET A 76 10.47 -8.57 -12.36
CA MET A 76 9.33 -9.49 -12.17
C MET A 76 9.32 -10.59 -13.24
N LEU A 77 9.42 -10.19 -14.51
CA LEU A 77 9.40 -11.14 -15.62
C LEU A 77 10.56 -12.12 -15.56
N ARG A 78 11.77 -11.61 -15.27
CA ARG A 78 12.99 -12.43 -15.16
C ARG A 78 12.87 -13.49 -14.05
N ASN A 79 12.08 -13.23 -13.01
CA ASN A 79 11.86 -14.15 -11.90
C ASN A 79 10.56 -14.97 -12.03
N GLY A 80 9.91 -14.95 -13.20
CA GLY A 80 8.73 -15.79 -13.49
C GLY A 80 7.39 -15.18 -13.08
N THR A 81 7.35 -13.95 -12.56
CA THR A 81 6.10 -13.24 -12.29
C THR A 81 5.48 -12.76 -13.58
N THR A 82 4.24 -13.17 -13.82
CA THR A 82 3.46 -12.83 -15.03
C THR A 82 2.26 -11.94 -14.74
N THR A 83 1.85 -11.84 -13.47
CA THR A 83 0.79 -10.94 -13.00
C THR A 83 1.22 -10.29 -11.70
N PHE A 84 0.96 -8.99 -11.53
CA PHE A 84 1.16 -8.31 -10.25
C PHE A 84 0.03 -7.35 -9.89
N MET A 85 -0.12 -7.10 -8.59
CA MET A 85 -0.97 -6.04 -8.04
C MET A 85 -0.08 -4.94 -7.45
N GLU A 86 -0.24 -3.72 -7.95
CA GLU A 86 0.56 -2.57 -7.49
C GLU A 86 -0.12 -1.88 -6.29
N PHE A 87 0.64 -1.63 -5.23
CA PHE A 87 0.13 -1.11 -3.94
C PHE A 87 0.24 0.41 -3.84
N GLY A 88 -0.26 1.11 -4.86
CA GLY A 88 -0.62 2.51 -4.76
C GLY A 88 0.52 3.52 -4.93
N SER A 89 1.48 3.28 -5.84
CA SER A 89 2.45 4.33 -6.20
C SER A 89 1.76 5.54 -6.88
N GLN A 90 2.47 6.67 -6.98
CA GLN A 90 1.91 7.92 -7.50
C GLN A 90 1.56 7.80 -9.00
N VAL A 91 0.58 8.57 -9.48
CA VAL A 91 0.07 8.50 -10.88
C VAL A 91 1.19 8.46 -11.92
N ARG A 92 2.22 9.30 -11.81
CA ARG A 92 3.36 9.29 -12.78
C ARG A 92 4.11 7.97 -12.85
N VAL A 93 4.20 7.25 -11.73
CA VAL A 93 4.83 5.93 -11.67
C VAL A 93 3.90 4.91 -12.31
N GLN A 94 2.58 5.03 -12.07
CA GLN A 94 1.58 4.19 -12.73
C GLN A 94 1.60 4.37 -14.25
N GLU A 95 1.76 5.59 -14.78
CA GLU A 95 1.93 5.83 -16.22
C GLU A 95 3.16 5.11 -16.76
N ALA A 96 4.30 5.25 -16.07
CA ALA A 96 5.54 4.61 -16.47
C ALA A 96 5.41 3.07 -16.44
N LEU A 97 4.72 2.53 -15.43
CA LEU A 97 4.42 1.10 -15.36
C LEU A 97 3.51 0.65 -16.49
N LEU A 98 2.47 1.41 -16.84
CA LEU A 98 1.56 1.08 -17.94
C LEU A 98 2.33 0.88 -19.25
N VAL A 99 3.23 1.82 -19.58
CA VAL A 99 4.09 1.75 -20.77
C VAL A 99 4.94 0.47 -20.76
N GLU A 100 5.56 0.15 -19.63
CA GLU A 100 6.45 -1.00 -19.52
C GLU A 100 5.69 -2.34 -19.46
N VAL A 101 4.49 -2.37 -18.89
CA VAL A 101 3.58 -3.53 -18.90
C VAL A 101 3.10 -3.83 -20.31
N GLU A 102 2.73 -2.79 -21.08
CA GLU A 102 2.37 -2.94 -22.49
C GLU A 102 3.55 -3.48 -23.29
N ARG A 103 4.73 -2.88 -23.13
CA ARG A 103 5.94 -3.22 -23.87
C ARG A 103 6.48 -4.62 -23.55
N LEU A 104 6.46 -5.04 -22.28
CA LEU A 104 7.05 -6.30 -21.81
C LEU A 104 6.03 -7.43 -21.64
N GLY A 105 4.72 -7.13 -21.71
CA GLY A 105 3.67 -8.13 -21.83
C GLY A 105 3.15 -8.74 -20.52
N LEU A 106 3.42 -8.14 -19.35
CA LEU A 106 2.84 -8.60 -18.09
C LEU A 106 1.34 -8.30 -18.01
N ARG A 107 0.66 -8.95 -17.06
CA ARG A 107 -0.64 -8.54 -16.54
C ARG A 107 -0.43 -7.70 -15.28
N ALA A 108 -1.20 -6.62 -15.13
CA ALA A 108 -1.07 -5.74 -13.99
C ALA A 108 -2.42 -5.26 -13.50
N TYR A 109 -2.56 -5.17 -12.18
CA TYR A 109 -3.58 -4.34 -11.56
C TYR A 109 -2.93 -3.03 -11.11
N LEU A 110 -3.35 -1.93 -11.71
CA LEU A 110 -2.75 -0.60 -11.53
C LEU A 110 -3.77 0.37 -10.94
N GLY A 111 -3.34 1.18 -9.99
CA GLY A 111 -4.15 2.23 -9.39
C GLY A 111 -3.29 3.08 -8.48
N ALA A 112 -3.39 4.40 -8.63
CA ALA A 112 -2.62 5.30 -7.79
C ALA A 112 -3.11 5.24 -6.35
N GLY A 113 -2.18 5.25 -5.40
CA GLY A 113 -2.53 5.24 -3.98
C GLY A 113 -3.03 6.60 -3.53
N TYR A 114 -3.83 6.61 -2.47
CA TYR A 114 -4.35 7.81 -1.85
C TYR A 114 -4.52 7.60 -0.34
N ASP A 115 -4.37 8.67 0.43
CA ASP A 115 -4.67 8.76 1.86
C ASP A 115 -5.05 10.20 2.21
N SER A 116 -5.71 10.40 3.35
CA SER A 116 -6.07 11.73 3.85
C SER A 116 -5.28 12.10 5.10
N GLY A 117 -4.14 11.44 5.29
CA GLY A 117 -3.31 11.61 6.47
C GLY A 117 -1.90 11.11 6.24
N ARG A 118 -0.98 11.57 7.07
CA ARG A 118 0.44 11.21 6.96
C ARG A 118 1.11 11.23 8.33
N TRP A 119 2.11 10.38 8.47
CA TRP A 119 3.00 10.37 9.61
C TRP A 119 4.01 11.52 9.53
N VAL A 120 4.18 12.26 10.63
CA VAL A 120 5.16 13.33 10.79
C VAL A 120 5.85 13.22 12.15
N GLY A 121 7.04 13.79 12.27
CA GLY A 121 7.72 14.01 13.55
C GLY A 121 7.35 15.38 14.12
N ASP A 122 6.90 15.42 15.37
CA ASP A 122 6.68 16.69 16.08
C ASP A 122 8.02 17.41 16.37
N ASP A 123 7.97 18.55 17.06
CA ASP A 123 9.19 19.33 17.40
C ASP A 123 10.19 18.58 18.28
N LYS A 124 9.78 17.47 18.91
CA LYS A 124 10.64 16.57 19.69
C LYS A 124 10.97 15.29 18.92
N GLY A 125 10.61 15.22 17.64
CA GLY A 125 10.78 14.06 16.78
C GLY A 125 9.82 12.92 17.07
N ARG A 126 8.80 13.07 17.92
CA ARG A 126 7.84 12.00 18.21
C ARG A 126 6.88 11.81 17.04
N LEU A 127 6.54 10.57 16.75
CA LEU A 127 5.63 10.21 15.68
C LEU A 127 4.22 10.76 15.96
N LYS A 128 3.61 11.39 14.96
CA LYS A 128 2.26 11.98 15.01
C LYS A 128 1.59 11.82 13.64
N ARG A 129 0.29 11.52 13.61
CA ARG A 129 -0.51 11.64 12.38
C ARG A 129 -1.08 13.04 12.23
N ILE A 130 -1.02 13.57 11.02
CA ILE A 130 -1.76 14.77 10.61
C ILE A 130 -2.72 14.40 9.50
N VAL A 131 -3.87 15.09 9.46
CA VAL A 131 -4.96 14.84 8.51
C VAL A 131 -5.08 16.02 7.54
N ASP A 132 -5.35 15.70 6.28
CA ASP A 132 -5.54 16.63 5.17
C ASP A 132 -6.59 16.06 4.20
N GLU A 133 -7.86 16.15 4.59
CA GLU A 133 -8.97 15.60 3.82
C GLU A 133 -9.08 16.16 2.40
N PRO A 134 -8.88 17.47 2.14
CA PRO A 134 -8.90 18.00 0.78
C PRO A 134 -7.79 17.41 -0.10
N ALA A 135 -6.58 17.22 0.45
CA ALA A 135 -5.50 16.55 -0.28
C ALA A 135 -5.85 15.09 -0.59
N GLY A 136 -6.37 14.35 0.39
CA GLY A 136 -6.77 12.96 0.17
C GLY A 136 -7.89 12.80 -0.84
N ARG A 137 -8.88 13.71 -0.83
CA ARG A 137 -9.92 13.75 -1.86
C ARG A 137 -9.34 14.01 -3.25
N LYS A 138 -8.39 14.93 -3.37
CA LYS A 138 -7.71 15.21 -4.64
C LYS A 138 -6.92 13.99 -5.15
N GLU A 139 -6.21 13.28 -4.27
CA GLU A 139 -5.49 12.05 -4.66
C GLU A 139 -6.46 10.95 -5.08
N PHE A 140 -7.56 10.77 -4.36
CA PHE A 140 -8.63 9.83 -4.70
C PHE A 140 -9.22 10.12 -6.08
N ASP A 141 -9.63 11.36 -6.34
CA ASP A 141 -10.18 11.77 -7.64
C ASP A 141 -9.16 11.55 -8.78
N GLY A 142 -7.87 11.82 -8.52
CA GLY A 142 -6.77 11.53 -9.45
C GLY A 142 -6.59 10.03 -9.73
N ALA A 143 -6.69 9.19 -8.70
CA ALA A 143 -6.65 7.74 -8.85
C ALA A 143 -7.83 7.23 -9.70
N LEU A 144 -9.04 7.74 -9.46
CA LEU A 144 -10.22 7.38 -10.26
C LEU A 144 -10.09 7.82 -11.71
N ALA A 145 -9.56 9.02 -11.98
CA ALA A 145 -9.31 9.49 -13.33
C ALA A 145 -8.30 8.58 -14.07
N PHE A 146 -7.24 8.16 -13.38
CA PHE A 146 -6.28 7.19 -13.92
C PHE A 146 -6.96 5.84 -14.23
N ILE A 147 -7.66 5.25 -13.26
CA ILE A 147 -8.32 3.94 -13.40
C ILE A 147 -9.31 3.92 -14.57
N ARG A 148 -10.15 4.95 -14.71
CA ARG A 148 -11.12 5.05 -15.81
C ARG A 148 -10.48 5.02 -17.19
N ARG A 149 -9.24 5.52 -17.32
CA ARG A 149 -8.51 5.49 -18.60
C ARG A 149 -7.85 4.15 -18.87
N VAL A 150 -7.41 3.43 -17.84
CA VAL A 150 -6.52 2.26 -18.00
C VAL A 150 -7.21 0.92 -17.80
N ASP A 151 -8.34 0.84 -17.08
CA ASP A 151 -9.01 -0.45 -16.84
C ASP A 151 -9.46 -1.09 -18.17
N GLY A 152 -9.05 -2.34 -18.40
CA GLY A 152 -9.32 -3.07 -19.63
C GLY A 152 -8.38 -2.74 -20.80
N SER A 153 -7.44 -1.81 -20.62
CA SER A 153 -6.42 -1.49 -21.63
C SER A 153 -5.43 -2.65 -21.86
N VAL A 154 -4.59 -2.53 -22.88
CA VAL A 154 -3.57 -3.54 -23.24
C VAL A 154 -4.22 -4.92 -23.48
N GLY A 155 -5.36 -4.93 -24.19
CA GLY A 155 -6.14 -6.14 -24.47
C GLY A 155 -6.65 -6.85 -23.20
N GLY A 156 -7.00 -6.09 -22.15
CA GLY A 156 -7.46 -6.62 -20.87
C GLY A 156 -6.35 -7.17 -19.95
N ARG A 157 -5.07 -6.97 -20.29
CA ARG A 157 -3.95 -7.31 -19.38
C ARG A 157 -3.77 -6.28 -18.27
N VAL A 158 -4.23 -5.05 -18.45
CA VAL A 158 -4.23 -4.04 -17.40
C VAL A 158 -5.65 -3.91 -16.85
N ARG A 159 -5.77 -4.03 -15.52
CA ARG A 159 -7.01 -3.79 -14.78
C ARG A 159 -6.78 -2.67 -13.76
N GLY A 160 -7.83 -1.93 -13.44
CA GLY A 160 -7.84 -0.96 -12.35
C GLY A 160 -7.92 -1.63 -10.99
N LEU A 161 -7.33 -1.00 -9.97
CA LEU A 161 -7.61 -1.30 -8.56
C LEU A 161 -7.70 0.00 -7.75
N LEU A 162 -8.37 -0.06 -6.60
CA LEU A 162 -8.39 1.02 -5.63
C LEU A 162 -7.34 0.76 -4.54
N ALA A 163 -6.53 1.77 -4.21
CA ALA A 163 -5.42 1.63 -3.26
C ALA A 163 -5.47 2.70 -2.15
N PRO A 164 -6.44 2.66 -1.21
CA PRO A 164 -6.30 3.40 0.04
C PRO A 164 -5.04 2.89 0.75
N ARG A 165 -4.01 3.74 0.93
CA ARG A 165 -2.65 3.24 1.21
C ARG A 165 -2.58 2.42 2.49
N GLU A 166 -2.92 3.04 3.61
CA GLU A 166 -2.87 2.43 4.94
C GLU A 166 -4.16 2.81 5.67
N VAL A 167 -4.73 1.90 6.46
CA VAL A 167 -6.01 2.13 7.13
C VAL A 167 -5.92 3.32 8.10
N GLU A 168 -4.80 3.46 8.82
CA GLU A 168 -4.59 4.51 9.81
C GLU A 168 -4.32 5.89 9.21
N THR A 169 -3.97 5.98 7.93
CA THR A 169 -3.75 7.25 7.22
C THR A 169 -4.95 7.68 6.39
N CYS A 170 -5.99 6.85 6.31
CA CYS A 170 -7.22 7.19 5.62
C CYS A 170 -8.32 7.59 6.61
N SER A 171 -8.98 8.71 6.34
CA SER A 171 -10.21 9.09 7.06
C SER A 171 -11.31 8.06 6.80
N LEU A 172 -12.19 7.87 7.79
CA LEU A 172 -13.30 6.91 7.67
C LEU A 172 -14.22 7.23 6.49
N GLU A 173 -14.39 8.52 6.16
CA GLU A 173 -15.15 8.94 4.98
C GLU A 173 -14.47 8.48 3.68
N LEU A 174 -13.15 8.64 3.57
CA LEU A 174 -12.39 8.21 2.40
C LEU A 174 -12.50 6.69 2.22
N LEU A 175 -12.40 5.90 3.30
CA LEU A 175 -12.58 4.45 3.24
C LEU A 175 -14.00 4.05 2.79
N ARG A 176 -15.04 4.74 3.26
CA ARG A 176 -16.42 4.53 2.80
C ARG A 176 -16.58 4.89 1.32
N ALA A 177 -15.98 5.98 0.87
CA ALA A 177 -16.00 6.40 -0.53
C ALA A 177 -15.29 5.38 -1.43
N THR A 178 -14.14 4.84 -0.99
CA THR A 178 -13.46 3.72 -1.66
C THR A 178 -14.38 2.52 -1.82
N ARG A 179 -15.05 2.09 -0.75
CA ARG A 179 -15.97 0.96 -0.80
C ARG A 179 -17.14 1.19 -1.76
N ALA A 180 -17.72 2.40 -1.74
CA ALA A 180 -18.82 2.78 -2.64
C ALA A 180 -18.39 2.68 -4.11
N VAL A 181 -17.21 3.22 -4.45
CA VAL A 181 -16.68 3.16 -5.82
C VAL A 181 -16.29 1.73 -6.23
N ALA A 182 -15.71 0.94 -5.33
CA ALA A 182 -15.41 -0.45 -5.60
C ALA A 182 -16.68 -1.24 -5.98
N ASN A 183 -17.80 -0.99 -5.31
CA ASN A 183 -19.09 -1.60 -5.64
C ASN A 183 -19.62 -1.11 -6.99
N GLU A 184 -19.59 0.20 -7.24
CA GLU A 184 -20.10 0.82 -8.48
C GLU A 184 -19.31 0.34 -9.71
N MET A 185 -17.99 0.39 -9.63
CA MET A 185 -17.08 0.10 -10.74
C MET A 185 -16.63 -1.38 -10.78
N ARG A 186 -17.01 -2.18 -9.77
CA ARG A 186 -16.58 -3.58 -9.59
C ARG A 186 -15.06 -3.74 -9.60
N LEU A 187 -14.38 -2.86 -8.87
CA LEU A 187 -12.92 -2.82 -8.77
C LEU A 187 -12.45 -3.53 -7.50
N PRO A 188 -11.33 -4.26 -7.54
CA PRO A 188 -10.69 -4.75 -6.34
C PRO A 188 -10.09 -3.59 -5.52
N ILE A 189 -9.93 -3.84 -4.23
CA ILE A 189 -9.29 -2.93 -3.27
C ILE A 189 -8.02 -3.60 -2.74
N VAL A 190 -6.93 -2.85 -2.66
CA VAL A 190 -5.73 -3.23 -1.93
C VAL A 190 -5.43 -2.19 -0.85
N THR A 191 -5.00 -2.62 0.33
CA THR A 191 -4.61 -1.71 1.42
C THR A 191 -3.61 -2.38 2.35
N HIS A 192 -2.88 -1.60 3.14
CA HIS A 192 -2.11 -2.12 4.28
C HIS A 192 -2.97 -2.03 5.54
N ALA A 193 -3.11 -3.16 6.23
CA ALA A 193 -3.80 -3.22 7.51
C ALA A 193 -3.25 -4.38 8.35
N ALA A 194 -3.38 -4.28 9.66
CA ALA A 194 -2.90 -5.28 10.62
C ALA A 194 -1.44 -5.68 10.30
N TYR A 195 -0.59 -4.69 10.07
CA TYR A 195 0.77 -4.92 9.53
C TYR A 195 1.87 -4.39 10.45
N ASN A 196 1.53 -3.45 11.34
CA ASN A 196 2.48 -2.94 12.32
C ASN A 196 1.82 -2.66 13.68
N VAL A 197 2.61 -2.73 14.74
CA VAL A 197 2.13 -2.52 16.12
C VAL A 197 1.70 -1.08 16.40
N ILE A 198 2.29 -0.09 15.70
CA ILE A 198 1.96 1.33 15.89
C ILE A 198 0.53 1.58 15.37
N GLU A 199 0.24 1.15 14.14
CA GLU A 199 -1.09 1.15 13.55
C GLU A 199 -2.09 0.49 14.51
N PHE A 200 -1.83 -0.75 14.92
CA PHE A 200 -2.78 -1.51 15.74
C PHE A 200 -3.17 -0.76 17.01
N TYR A 201 -2.19 -0.30 17.79
CA TYR A 201 -2.45 0.35 19.07
C TYR A 201 -2.95 1.78 18.95
N GLU A 202 -2.57 2.51 17.90
CA GLU A 202 -3.10 3.85 17.66
C GLU A 202 -4.56 3.79 17.18
N ILE A 203 -4.91 2.85 16.29
CA ILE A 203 -6.32 2.63 15.91
C ILE A 203 -7.14 2.19 17.13
N LEU A 204 -6.61 1.28 17.95
CA LEU A 204 -7.27 0.87 19.20
C LEU A 204 -7.51 2.06 20.13
N ARG A 205 -6.52 2.94 20.29
CA ARG A 205 -6.63 4.13 21.13
C ARG A 205 -7.66 5.13 20.60
N GLU A 206 -7.68 5.36 19.30
CA GLU A 206 -8.54 6.37 18.66
C GLU A 206 -9.98 5.89 18.47
N HIS A 207 -10.16 4.64 18.06
CA HIS A 207 -11.44 4.11 17.61
C HIS A 207 -12.00 3.01 18.53
N ARG A 208 -11.23 2.53 19.51
CA ARG A 208 -11.60 1.40 20.39
C ARG A 208 -11.95 0.13 19.62
N MET A 209 -11.31 -0.04 18.47
CA MET A 209 -11.47 -1.14 17.53
C MET A 209 -10.08 -1.63 17.11
N THR A 210 -9.96 -2.90 16.72
CA THR A 210 -8.79 -3.36 15.97
C THR A 210 -8.78 -2.75 14.55
N PRO A 211 -7.67 -2.78 13.79
CA PRO A 211 -7.67 -2.35 12.40
C PRO A 211 -8.71 -3.08 11.54
N VAL A 212 -8.91 -4.38 11.77
CA VAL A 212 -9.89 -5.19 11.05
C VAL A 212 -11.32 -4.82 11.44
N GLU A 213 -11.60 -4.61 12.73
CA GLU A 213 -12.90 -4.13 13.20
C GLU A 213 -13.22 -2.72 12.67
N LEU A 214 -12.21 -1.84 12.57
CA LEU A 214 -12.38 -0.52 11.98
C LEU A 214 -12.78 -0.62 10.50
N MET A 215 -12.10 -1.47 9.72
CA MET A 215 -12.46 -1.74 8.33
C MET A 215 -13.86 -2.34 8.20
N ASP A 216 -14.27 -3.24 9.10
CA ASP A 216 -15.64 -3.78 9.14
C ASP A 216 -16.67 -2.66 9.39
N SER A 217 -16.37 -1.75 10.33
CA SER A 217 -17.28 -0.65 10.72
C SER A 217 -17.57 0.35 9.59
N VAL A 218 -16.67 0.49 8.63
CA VAL A 218 -16.83 1.33 7.43
C VAL A 218 -17.26 0.52 6.21
N GLY A 219 -17.49 -0.79 6.37
CA GLY A 219 -17.93 -1.70 5.31
C GLY A 219 -16.86 -2.05 4.29
N LEU A 220 -15.57 -1.81 4.58
CA LEU A 220 -14.48 -2.02 3.62
C LEU A 220 -14.24 -3.51 3.34
N LEU A 221 -14.47 -4.39 4.33
CA LEU A 221 -14.23 -5.83 4.20
C LEU A 221 -15.16 -6.48 3.16
N GLY A 222 -14.55 -7.19 2.20
CA GLY A 222 -15.27 -7.93 1.17
C GLY A 222 -14.36 -8.90 0.41
N PRO A 223 -14.94 -9.73 -0.48
CA PRO A 223 -14.19 -10.73 -1.25
C PRO A 223 -13.22 -10.13 -2.28
N ASP A 224 -13.35 -8.83 -2.55
CA ASP A 224 -12.55 -8.04 -3.46
C ASP A 224 -11.50 -7.17 -2.75
N LEU A 225 -11.38 -7.29 -1.42
CA LEU A 225 -10.34 -6.67 -0.63
C LEU A 225 -9.15 -7.62 -0.45
N THR A 226 -7.95 -7.15 -0.80
CA THR A 226 -6.67 -7.75 -0.43
C THR A 226 -5.98 -6.90 0.61
N ILE A 227 -5.80 -7.45 1.81
CA ILE A 227 -4.98 -6.84 2.86
C ILE A 227 -3.52 -7.23 2.64
N GLY A 228 -2.67 -6.24 2.40
CA GLY A 228 -1.23 -6.39 2.41
C GLY A 228 -0.74 -6.75 3.81
N HIS A 229 0.11 -7.77 3.89
CA HIS A 229 0.67 -8.30 5.13
C HIS A 229 -0.37 -9.06 5.97
N GLY A 230 -1.27 -8.36 6.69
CA GLY A 230 -2.25 -9.00 7.58
C GLY A 230 -1.64 -9.87 8.69
N ASN A 231 -0.44 -9.50 9.15
CA ASN A 231 0.37 -10.32 10.06
C ASN A 231 0.04 -10.10 11.54
N LEU A 232 -0.37 -8.88 11.91
CA LEU A 232 -0.59 -8.42 13.29
C LEU A 232 -2.07 -8.12 13.51
N ILE A 233 -2.87 -9.17 13.39
CA ILE A 233 -4.29 -9.19 13.76
C ILE A 233 -4.45 -9.47 15.25
N ALA A 234 -5.61 -9.17 15.82
CA ALA A 234 -5.90 -9.37 17.23
C ALA A 234 -5.57 -10.79 17.76
N ASP A 235 -5.76 -11.81 16.92
CA ASP A 235 -5.45 -13.21 17.22
C ASP A 235 -3.92 -13.53 17.25
N ASN A 236 -3.06 -12.62 16.79
CA ASN A 236 -1.60 -12.81 16.78
C ASN A 236 -1.00 -12.61 18.19
N ALA A 237 -0.32 -13.64 18.69
CA ALA A 237 0.30 -13.63 20.02
C ALA A 237 1.33 -12.51 20.23
N LEU A 238 2.00 -12.05 19.17
CA LEU A 238 2.98 -10.95 19.23
C LEU A 238 2.36 -9.61 19.57
N LEU A 239 1.04 -9.43 19.38
CA LEU A 239 0.37 -8.23 19.82
C LEU A 239 0.09 -8.22 21.32
N ASN A 240 0.07 -9.39 21.99
CA ASN A 240 -0.32 -9.51 23.39
C ASN A 240 -1.67 -8.82 23.70
N TYR A 241 -2.59 -8.84 22.73
CA TYR A 241 -3.92 -8.26 22.85
C TYR A 241 -4.92 -9.36 23.17
N SER A 242 -5.63 -9.25 24.30
CA SER A 242 -6.48 -10.32 24.84
C SER A 242 -7.93 -10.27 24.33
N GLY A 243 -8.18 -9.73 23.14
CA GLY A 243 -9.53 -9.51 22.61
C GLY A 243 -9.57 -9.47 21.08
N GLY A 244 -10.70 -9.07 20.53
CA GLY A 244 -10.91 -8.95 19.07
C GLY A 244 -11.48 -10.21 18.42
N ARG A 245 -11.88 -10.08 17.16
CA ARG A 245 -12.46 -11.16 16.33
C ARG A 245 -11.98 -11.05 14.88
N ASP A 246 -10.72 -10.65 14.70
CA ASP A 246 -10.18 -10.28 13.40
C ASP A 246 -10.22 -11.46 12.42
N LEU A 247 -9.72 -12.63 12.82
CA LEU A 247 -9.80 -13.85 12.00
C LEU A 247 -11.24 -14.21 11.59
N PRO A 248 -12.22 -14.32 12.53
CA PRO A 248 -13.62 -14.53 12.18
C PRO A 248 -14.21 -13.49 11.22
N LEU A 249 -13.89 -12.20 11.41
CA LEU A 249 -14.37 -11.12 10.53
C LEU A 249 -13.80 -11.26 9.12
N MET A 250 -12.49 -11.44 9.00
CA MET A 250 -11.81 -11.63 7.71
C MET A 250 -12.37 -12.85 6.97
N GLY A 251 -12.57 -13.98 7.68
CA GLY A 251 -13.16 -15.19 7.13
C GLY A 251 -14.60 -15.01 6.66
N ARG A 252 -15.44 -14.34 7.46
CA ARG A 252 -16.85 -14.05 7.13
C ARG A 252 -16.97 -13.21 5.86
N HIS A 253 -16.10 -12.22 5.69
CA HIS A 253 -16.10 -11.32 4.53
C HIS A 253 -15.29 -11.85 3.35
N ARG A 254 -14.63 -13.02 3.49
CA ARG A 254 -13.79 -13.66 2.48
C ARG A 254 -12.65 -12.78 1.99
N VAL A 255 -12.07 -12.02 2.91
CA VAL A 255 -10.96 -11.12 2.61
C VAL A 255 -9.73 -11.93 2.20
N THR A 256 -8.97 -11.43 1.22
CA THR A 256 -7.69 -12.00 0.82
C THR A 256 -6.56 -11.37 1.62
N VAL A 257 -5.56 -12.16 2.01
CA VAL A 257 -4.32 -11.65 2.60
C VAL A 257 -3.18 -11.84 1.61
N SER A 258 -2.46 -10.78 1.29
CA SER A 258 -1.17 -10.88 0.60
C SER A 258 -0.08 -11.11 1.64
N HIS A 259 0.30 -12.37 1.82
CA HIS A 259 1.32 -12.75 2.78
C HIS A 259 2.72 -12.36 2.28
N CYS A 260 3.42 -11.47 2.99
CA CYS A 260 4.73 -10.95 2.61
C CYS A 260 5.86 -11.37 3.58
N PRO A 261 6.22 -12.66 3.67
CA PRO A 261 7.13 -13.17 4.70
C PRO A 261 8.55 -12.62 4.59
N VAL A 262 9.03 -12.34 3.37
CA VAL A 262 10.39 -11.80 3.14
C VAL A 262 10.57 -10.41 3.79
N ASN A 263 9.52 -9.59 3.78
CA ASN A 263 9.53 -8.28 4.43
C ASN A 263 9.76 -8.41 5.95
N ILE A 264 9.14 -9.42 6.58
CA ILE A 264 9.27 -9.69 8.02
C ILE A 264 10.63 -10.33 8.33
N ALA A 265 11.02 -11.37 7.60
CA ALA A 265 12.26 -12.10 7.83
C ALA A 265 13.51 -11.20 7.67
N ARG A 266 13.53 -10.32 6.66
CA ARG A 266 14.63 -9.36 6.46
C ARG A 266 14.79 -8.35 7.60
N ARG A 267 13.82 -8.25 8.49
CA ARG A 267 13.83 -7.35 9.66
C ARG A 267 14.09 -8.09 10.97
N ALA A 268 14.64 -9.32 10.87
CA ALA A 268 14.90 -10.20 12.01
C ALA A 268 13.65 -10.42 12.90
N ARG A 269 12.47 -10.45 12.26
CA ARG A 269 11.20 -10.78 12.92
C ARG A 269 10.71 -12.14 12.49
N TYR A 270 9.91 -12.73 13.36
CA TYR A 270 9.17 -13.96 13.11
C TYR A 270 7.67 -13.65 13.11
N LEU A 271 6.88 -14.55 12.53
CA LEU A 271 5.43 -14.44 12.40
C LEU A 271 4.70 -15.24 13.49
N ASP A 272 5.37 -16.29 13.99
CA ASP A 272 4.98 -17.23 15.05
C ASP A 272 6.19 -18.03 15.55
#